data_AF-A0A7W2DU64-F1
#
_entry.id   AF-A0A7W2DU64-F1
#
_cell.length_a   1.000
_cell.length_b   1.000
_cell.length_c   1.000
_cell.angle_alpha   90.00
_cell.angle_beta   90.00
_cell.angle_gamma   90.00
#
_symmetry.space_group_name_H-M   'P 1'
#
loop_
_entity.id
_entity.type
_entity.pdbx_description
1 polymer ?
#
loop_
_entity_poly.entity_id
_entity_poly.type
_entity_poly.pdbx_seq_one_letter_code
_entity_poly.pdbx_strand_id
1 'polypeptide(L)' 'MVGPRALQFGRRRVAVTAHFLSAAEGGDVMVDYARRHPRAARRLAQLMGFPTDGSEAAYRKIGEATPFVRLVS' A
#
# COMPACT_ATOMS: atom_id res chain seq x y z
N MET A 1 10.08 -12.23 -7.92
CA MET A 1 9.79 -10.89 -8.48
C MET A 1 10.90 -9.94 -8.04
N VAL A 2 11.51 -9.17 -8.95
CA VAL A 2 12.58 -8.22 -8.61
C VAL A 2 11.96 -6.84 -8.44
N GLY A 3 12.10 -6.25 -7.25
CA GLY A 3 11.60 -4.89 -6.97
C GLY A 3 12.59 -3.79 -7.37
N PRO A 4 12.18 -2.51 -7.30
CA PRO A 4 13.04 -1.38 -7.63
C PRO A 4 14.26 -1.31 -6.70
N ARG A 5 15.42 -0.94 -7.25
CA ARG A 5 16.69 -0.79 -6.51
C ARG A 5 17.04 0.66 -6.16
N ALA A 6 16.25 1.62 -6.63
CA ALA A 6 16.40 3.03 -6.33
C ALA A 6 15.02 3.71 -6.29
N LEU A 7 14.88 4.67 -5.38
CA LEU A 7 13.71 5.54 -5.27
C LEU A 7 14.13 6.97 -5.62
N GLN A 8 13.29 7.66 -6.40
CA GLN A 8 13.38 9.10 -6.61
C GLN A 8 12.28 9.79 -5.80
N PHE A 9 12.67 10.70 -4.91
CA PHE A 9 11.73 11.55 -4.17
C PHE A 9 12.16 13.01 -4.26
N GLY A 10 11.38 13.82 -4.97
CA GLY A 10 11.77 15.18 -5.34
C GLY A 10 13.08 15.17 -6.15
N ARG A 11 14.10 15.88 -5.67
CA ARG A 11 15.45 15.91 -6.30
C ARG A 11 16.40 14.83 -5.78
N ARG A 12 16.00 14.04 -4.78
CA ARG A 12 16.87 13.05 -4.12
C ARG A 12 16.68 11.66 -4.72
N ARG A 13 17.80 11.01 -5.04
CA ARG A 13 17.86 9.59 -5.44
C ARG A 13 18.47 8.78 -4.30
N VAL A 14 17.79 7.71 -3.88
CA VAL A 14 18.23 6.85 -2.77
C VAL A 14 18.25 5.40 -3.22
N ALA A 15 19.32 4.68 -2.92
CA ALA A 15 19.39 3.23 -3.12
C ALA A 15 18.47 2.56 -2.10
N VAL A 16 17.65 1.60 -2.56
CA VAL A 16 16.71 0.89 -1.69
C VAL A 16 16.69 -0.59 -2.06
N THR A 17 16.35 -1.41 -1.08
CA THR A 17 15.89 -2.78 -1.29
C THR A 17 14.38 -2.83 -1.10
N ALA A 18 13.68 -3.41 -2.06
CA ALA A 18 12.25 -3.62 -2.00
C ALA A 18 11.94 -5.04 -1.50
N HIS A 19 11.21 -5.13 -0.40
CA HIS A 19 10.71 -6.38 0.16
C HIS A 19 9.20 -6.46 -0.03
N PHE A 20 8.72 -7.51 -0.69
CA PHE A 20 7.28 -7.77 -0.78
C PHE A 20 6.74 -8.17 0.59
N LEU A 21 5.63 -7.57 0.96
CA LEU A 21 4.90 -7.95 2.16
C LEU A 21 4.00 -9.15 1.86
N SER A 22 3.70 -9.94 2.90
CA SER A 22 2.62 -10.91 2.85
C SER A 22 1.26 -10.21 2.67
N ALA A 23 0.25 -10.97 2.25
CA ALA A 23 -1.11 -10.44 2.11
C ALA A 23 -1.63 -9.88 3.44
N ALA A 24 -1.44 -10.59 4.55
CA ALA A 24 -1.88 -10.15 5.88
C ALA A 24 -1.24 -8.81 6.28
N GLU A 25 0.08 -8.66 6.08
CA GLU A 25 0.78 -7.39 6.32
C GLU A 25 0.28 -6.27 5.40
N GLY A 26 -0.05 -6.58 4.14
CA GLY A 26 -0.69 -5.64 3.22
C GLY A 26 -2.05 -5.17 3.72
N GLY A 27 -2.85 -6.09 4.28
CA GLY A 27 -4.10 -5.80 4.96
C GLY A 27 -3.92 -4.78 6.08
N ASP A 28 -2.97 -5.02 6.98
CA ASP A 28 -2.70 -4.13 8.11
C ASP A 28 -2.19 -2.75 7.66
N VAL A 29 -1.35 -2.71 6.63
CA VAL A 29 -0.89 -1.45 6.01
C VAL A 29 -2.07 -0.65 5.46
N MET A 30 -3.00 -1.30 4.76
CA MET A 30 -4.13 -0.60 4.15
C MET A 30 -5.15 -0.12 5.19
N VAL A 31 -5.37 -0.87 6.27
CA VAL A 31 -6.20 -0.45 7.42
C VAL A 31 -5.62 0.80 8.07
N ASP A 32 -4.33 0.77 8.40
CA ASP A 32 -3.70 1.92 9.05
C ASP A 32 -3.59 3.13 8.11
N TYR A 33 -3.36 2.90 6.81
CA TYR A 33 -3.42 3.96 5.79
C TYR A 33 -4.81 4.59 5.71
N ALA A 34 -5.89 3.79 5.72
CA ALA A 34 -7.26 4.28 5.68
C ALA A 34 -7.63 5.08 6.93
N ARG A 35 -7.17 4.65 8.10
CA ARG A 35 -7.35 5.39 9.36
C ARG A 35 -6.68 6.77 9.31
N ARG A 36 -5.46 6.84 8.77
CA ARG A 36 -4.68 8.10 8.66
C ARG A 36 -5.17 9.00 7.51
N HIS A 37 -5.65 8.40 6.42
CA HIS A 37 -6.01 9.12 5.19
C HIS A 37 -7.32 8.62 4.57
N PRO A 38 -8.49 8.80 5.22
CA PRO A 38 -9.75 8.14 4.80
C PRO A 38 -10.19 8.49 3.38
N ARG A 39 -10.09 9.77 3.00
CA ARG A 39 -10.47 10.23 1.64
C ARG A 39 -9.55 9.67 0.56
N ALA A 40 -8.25 9.54 0.86
CA ALA A 40 -7.28 9.01 -0.08
C ALA A 40 -7.44 7.50 -0.25
N ALA A 41 -7.65 6.76 0.85
CA ALA A 41 -7.89 5.33 0.82
C ALA A 41 -9.15 4.96 0.01
N ARG A 42 -10.25 5.70 0.18
CA ARG A 42 -11.47 5.49 -0.62
C ARG A 42 -11.23 5.71 -2.12
N ARG A 43 -10.53 6.79 -2.48
CA ARG A 43 -10.19 7.08 -3.88
C ARG A 43 -9.27 6.01 -4.47
N LEU A 44 -8.28 5.55 -3.71
CA LEU A 44 -7.39 4.48 -4.15
C LEU A 44 -8.13 3.16 -4.36
N ALA A 45 -9.02 2.78 -3.44
CA ALA A 45 -9.87 1.61 -3.58
C ALA A 45 -10.71 1.66 -4.88
N GLN A 46 -11.36 2.80 -5.13
CA GLN A 46 -12.13 3.03 -6.35
C GLN A 46 -11.27 2.95 -7.61
N LEU A 47 -10.08 3.56 -7.60
CA LEU A 47 -9.14 3.52 -8.72
C LEU A 47 -8.71 2.08 -9.06
N MET A 48 -8.50 1.26 -8.03
CA MET A 48 -8.14 -0.14 -8.17
C MET A 48 -9.34 -1.06 -8.48
N GLY A 49 -10.55 -0.52 -8.59
CA GLY A 49 -11.76 -1.29 -8.88
C GLY A 49 -12.33 -2.06 -7.69
N PHE A 50 -11.89 -1.78 -6.46
CA PHE A 50 -12.42 -2.43 -5.27
C PHE A 50 -13.63 -1.68 -4.71
N PRO A 51 -14.78 -2.36 -4.52
CA PRO A 51 -15.86 -1.80 -3.73
C PRO A 51 -15.42 -1.65 -2.27
N THR A 52 -15.73 -0.52 -1.65
CA THR A 52 -15.50 -0.30 -0.21
C THR A 52 -16.65 0.49 0.39
N ASP A 53 -17.14 0.03 1.53
CA ASP A 53 -18.08 0.74 2.39
C ASP A 53 -17.37 1.72 3.34
N GLY A 54 -16.03 1.76 3.31
CA GLY A 54 -15.21 2.57 4.18
C GLY A 54 -14.87 1.90 5.52
N SER A 55 -15.29 0.65 5.74
CA SER A 55 -14.94 -0.11 6.95
C SER A 55 -13.49 -0.58 6.96
N GLU A 56 -12.93 -0.81 8.15
CA GLU A 56 -11.61 -1.42 8.28
C GLU A 56 -11.55 -2.82 7.66
N ALA A 57 -12.62 -3.61 7.77
CA ALA A 57 -12.69 -4.93 7.17
C ALA A 57 -12.61 -4.89 5.64
N ALA A 58 -13.27 -3.91 5.00
CA ALA A 58 -13.13 -3.70 3.56
C ALA A 58 -11.70 -3.31 3.19
N TYR A 59 -11.08 -2.38 3.92
CA TYR A 59 -9.70 -1.99 3.65
C TYR A 59 -8.68 -3.10 3.91
N ARG A 60 -8.90 -3.97 4.91
CA ARG A 60 -8.07 -5.15 5.12
C ARG A 60 -8.08 -6.08 3.91
N LYS A 61 -9.27 -6.42 3.38
CA LYS A 61 -9.39 -7.25 2.17
C LYS A 61 -8.74 -6.63 0.94
N ILE A 62 -8.88 -5.32 0.77
CA ILE A 62 -8.21 -4.58 -0.30
C ILE A 62 -6.69 -4.70 -0.14
N GLY A 63 -6.20 -4.54 1.08
CA GLY A 63 -4.77 -4.65 1.37
C GLY A 63 -4.22 -6.06 1.11
N GLU A 64 -4.97 -7.09 1.50
CA GLU A 64 -4.63 -8.50 1.26
C GLU A 64 -4.60 -8.88 -0.23
N ALA A 65 -5.43 -8.22 -1.06
CA ALA A 65 -5.47 -8.42 -2.50
C ALA A 65 -4.44 -7.57 -3.27
N THR A 66 -3.75 -6.63 -2.59
CA THR A 66 -2.84 -5.67 -3.22
C THR A 66 -1.38 -6.02 -2.89
N PRO A 67 -0.48 -6.20 -3.88
CA PRO A 67 0.94 -6.38 -3.61
C PRO A 67 1.56 -5.10 -3.02
N PHE A 68 2.02 -5.16 -1.78
CA PHE A 68 2.79 -4.08 -1.15
C PHE A 68 4.28 -4.37 -1.16
N VAL A 69 5.07 -3.29 -1.23
CA VAL A 69 6.52 -3.34 -1.03
C VAL A 69 6.93 -2.39 0.10
N ARG A 70 7.78 -2.89 1.00
CA ARG A 70 8.51 -2.06 1.96
C ARG A 70 9.88 -1.74 1.37
N LEU A 71 10.19 -0.44 1.30
CA LEU A 71 11.48 0.05 0.85
C LEU A 71 12.37 0.29 2.06
N VAL A 72 13.55 -0.33 2.05
CA VAL A 72 14.58 -0.19 3.10
C VAL A 72 15.84 0.35 2.44
N SER A 73 16.43 1.41 3.01
CA SER A 73 17.65 2.07 2.51
C SER A 73 18.81 1.89 3.47
#